data_AF-A0A0N7M0U1-F1
#
_entry.id   AF-A0A0N7M0U1-F1
#
_cell.length_a   1.000
_cell.length_b   1.000
_cell.length_c   1.000
_cell.angle_alpha   90.00
_cell.angle_beta   90.00
_cell.angle_gamma   90.00
#
_symmetry.space_group_name_H-M   'P 1'
#
loop_
_entity.id
_entity.type
_entity.pdbx_description
1 polymer ?
#
loop_
_entity_poly.entity_id
_entity_poly.type
_entity_poly.pdbx_seq_one_letter_code
_entity_poly.pdbx_strand_id
1 'polypeptide(L)'
;MKLPEKNLSHMSERPTYENIAAEQTTSRFVFIGPPAPLQLPKVMPSGERAALSESYRARQAEDLAFDTQRAAQLFQHGPGWGPLVRDLLADLQEMAEEIDEPFLVQQIKSQSGDLRVDVHSGNPEVLARIERARNEAIHTCENCGSSSEGVGSTRLPASHMCHPCTEARLRKLPGGRVKSKRQ
;
A
#
# COMPACT_ATOMS: atom_id res chain seq x y z
N MET A 1 -18.21 49.64 -24.89
CA MET A 1 -18.73 48.56 -24.01
C MET A 1 -17.56 48.05 -23.17
N LYS A 2 -17.55 48.35 -21.86
CA LYS A 2 -16.49 47.91 -20.92
C LYS A 2 -16.93 46.58 -20.29
N LEU A 3 -16.07 45.56 -20.35
CA LEU A 3 -16.24 44.32 -19.59
C LEU A 3 -15.67 44.53 -18.17
N PRO A 4 -16.30 43.97 -17.12
CA PRO A 4 -15.82 44.13 -15.75
C PRO A 4 -14.69 43.15 -15.43
N GLU A 5 -13.62 43.69 -14.83
CA GLU A 5 -12.52 42.96 -14.21
C GLU A 5 -13.05 42.16 -13.01
N LYS A 6 -12.88 40.84 -13.03
CA LYS A 6 -13.25 39.98 -11.91
C LYS A 6 -12.04 39.78 -11.00
N ASN A 7 -12.23 40.18 -9.75
CA ASN A 7 -11.41 39.93 -8.57
C ASN A 7 -10.85 38.50 -8.51
N LEU A 8 -9.53 38.38 -8.52
CA LEU A 8 -8.74 37.19 -8.19
C LEU A 8 -8.03 37.45 -6.86
N SER A 9 -8.78 37.39 -5.76
CA SER A 9 -8.27 37.65 -4.41
C SER A 9 -8.94 36.74 -3.40
N HIS A 10 -8.85 35.42 -3.62
CA HIS A 10 -9.01 34.44 -2.55
C HIS A 10 -8.36 33.11 -2.94
N MET A 11 -7.03 33.09 -2.97
CA MET A 11 -6.28 31.85 -2.77
C MET A 11 -5.92 31.78 -1.30
N SER A 12 -6.73 31.04 -0.55
CA SER A 12 -6.41 30.63 0.81
C SER A 12 -5.04 29.95 0.83
N GLU A 13 -4.18 30.46 1.70
CA GLU A 13 -2.84 29.96 1.98
C GLU A 13 -2.89 28.44 2.18
N ARG A 14 -2.29 27.69 1.25
CA ARG A 14 -2.03 26.27 1.46
C ARG A 14 -0.98 26.19 2.57
N PRO A 15 -1.19 25.40 3.63
CA PRO A 15 -0.16 25.20 4.64
C PRO A 15 1.11 24.66 3.96
N THR A 16 2.22 25.35 4.17
CA THR A 16 3.53 24.93 3.69
C THR A 16 3.94 23.63 4.36
N TYR A 17 4.65 22.79 3.61
CA TYR A 17 5.08 21.43 3.96
C TYR A 17 5.88 21.34 5.27
N GLU A 18 6.46 22.46 5.71
CA GLU A 18 7.25 22.57 6.94
C GLU A 18 6.41 22.45 8.23
N ASN A 19 5.11 22.77 8.19
CA ASN A 19 4.27 22.77 9.41
C ASN A 19 3.77 21.38 9.83
N ILE A 20 3.93 20.34 9.00
CA ILE A 20 3.52 18.97 9.36
C ILE A 20 4.68 18.19 10.00
N ALA A 21 5.94 18.62 9.79
CA ALA A 21 7.12 17.93 10.29
C ALA A 21 7.39 18.12 11.79
N ALA A 22 6.74 19.10 12.44
CA ALA A 22 7.04 19.45 13.83
C ALA A 22 6.35 18.56 14.89
N GLU A 23 5.29 17.81 14.55
CA GLU A 23 4.48 17.08 15.54
C GLU A 23 4.55 15.54 15.45
N GLN A 24 5.35 14.96 14.56
CA GLN A 24 5.46 13.49 14.43
C GLN A 24 6.86 12.93 14.74
N THR A 25 7.66 13.71 15.48
CA THR A 25 8.94 13.27 16.04
C THR A 25 8.69 12.25 17.15
N THR A 26 8.72 10.94 16.82
CA THR A 26 9.25 9.82 17.64
C THR A 26 8.80 8.41 17.21
N SER A 27 8.13 8.22 16.07
CA SER A 27 7.89 6.84 15.55
C SER A 27 8.95 6.43 14.54
N ARG A 28 10.11 5.98 15.05
CA ARG A 28 10.96 5.02 14.33
C ARG A 28 10.13 3.75 14.18
N PHE A 29 9.56 3.50 13.00
CA PHE A 29 9.11 2.15 12.69
C PHE A 29 10.34 1.30 12.42
N VAL A 30 10.83 0.71 13.50
CA VAL A 30 11.53 -0.56 13.41
C VAL A 30 10.51 -1.56 12.91
N PHE A 31 10.80 -2.26 11.82
CA PHE A 31 10.10 -3.49 11.51
C PHE A 31 10.41 -4.45 12.66
N ILE A 32 9.56 -4.46 13.70
CA ILE A 32 9.68 -5.42 14.78
C ILE A 32 9.22 -6.73 14.15
N GLY A 33 10.18 -7.48 13.61
CA GLY A 33 9.94 -8.88 13.26
C GLY A 33 9.31 -9.61 14.45
N PRO A 34 8.65 -10.75 14.22
CA PRO A 34 7.97 -11.49 15.28
C PRO A 34 8.89 -11.63 16.50
N PRO A 35 8.40 -11.37 17.73
CA PRO A 35 9.24 -11.40 18.91
C PRO A 35 9.97 -12.73 18.98
N ALA A 36 11.28 -12.69 19.26
CA ALA A 36 12.11 -13.89 19.34
C ALA A 36 11.41 -14.92 20.25
N PRO A 37 11.28 -16.19 19.81
CA PRO A 37 10.53 -17.18 20.57
C PRO A 37 11.13 -17.31 21.96
N LEU A 38 10.31 -17.06 22.98
CA LEU A 38 10.70 -17.20 24.39
C LEU A 38 11.18 -18.64 24.60
N GLN A 39 12.44 -18.79 25.04
CA GLN A 39 12.99 -20.10 25.38
C GLN A 39 12.26 -20.64 26.62
N LEU A 40 11.42 -21.66 26.41
CA LEU A 40 10.72 -22.32 27.52
C LEU A 40 11.72 -23.11 28.39
N PRO A 41 11.52 -23.14 29.73
CA PRO A 41 12.36 -23.92 30.63
C PRO A 41 12.30 -25.42 30.30
N LYS A 42 13.45 -26.10 30.41
CA LYS A 42 13.65 -27.49 29.94
C LYS A 42 12.85 -28.55 30.70
N VAL A 43 12.34 -28.23 31.90
CA VAL A 43 11.63 -29.18 32.76
C VAL A 43 10.33 -28.54 33.23
N MET A 44 9.20 -29.00 32.67
CA MET A 44 7.85 -28.66 33.13
C MET A 44 6.99 -29.93 33.13
N PRO A 45 6.07 -30.09 34.10
CA PRO A 45 5.15 -31.21 34.14
C PRO A 45 4.21 -31.19 32.91
N SER A 46 3.87 -32.38 32.41
CA SER A 46 3.18 -32.57 31.12
C SER A 46 1.84 -31.84 31.00
N GLY A 47 1.11 -31.67 32.10
CA GLY A 47 -0.16 -30.93 32.15
C GLY A 47 -0.01 -29.41 31.98
N GLU A 48 1.01 -28.80 32.60
CA GLU A 48 1.29 -27.35 32.47
C GLU A 48 1.81 -27.01 31.07
N ARG A 49 2.54 -27.93 30.44
CA ARG A 49 3.09 -27.75 29.09
C ARG A 49 2.00 -27.63 28.02
N ALA A 50 0.92 -28.39 28.15
CA ALA A 50 -0.22 -28.33 27.23
C ALA A 50 -0.98 -26.99 27.35
N ALA A 51 -1.30 -26.57 28.57
CA ALA A 51 -2.00 -25.31 28.83
C ALA A 51 -1.16 -24.07 28.41
N LEU A 52 0.15 -24.09 28.65
CA LEU A 52 1.07 -23.04 28.17
C LEU A 52 1.15 -23.01 26.64
N SER A 53 1.13 -24.16 25.96
CA SER A 53 1.13 -24.21 24.50
C SER A 53 -0.14 -23.62 23.87
N GLU A 54 -1.29 -23.81 24.52
CA GLU A 54 -2.58 -23.31 24.04
C GLU A 54 -2.70 -21.80 24.27
N SER A 55 -2.31 -21.31 25.45
CA SER A 55 -2.22 -19.87 25.72
C SER A 55 -1.20 -19.15 24.83
N TYR A 56 -0.10 -19.80 24.47
CA TYR A 56 0.88 -19.26 23.51
C TYR A 56 0.32 -19.17 22.10
N ARG A 57 -0.36 -20.21 21.62
CA ARG A 57 -1.03 -20.21 20.31
C ARG A 57 -2.12 -19.15 20.22
N ALA A 58 -2.88 -18.94 21.30
CA ALA A 58 -3.90 -17.90 21.37
C ALA A 58 -3.28 -16.50 21.24
N ARG A 59 -2.20 -16.20 22.00
CA ARG A 59 -1.49 -14.92 21.88
C ARG A 59 -0.86 -14.72 20.50
N GLN A 60 -0.23 -15.74 19.93
CA GLN A 60 0.28 -15.66 18.57
C GLN A 60 -0.84 -15.35 17.56
N ALA A 61 -2.02 -15.95 17.71
CA ALA A 61 -3.16 -15.68 16.83
C ALA A 61 -3.67 -14.25 16.99
N GLU A 62 -3.70 -13.71 18.21
CA GLU A 62 -4.07 -12.31 18.48
C GLU A 62 -3.06 -11.33 17.88
N ASP A 63 -1.76 -11.58 18.06
CA ASP A 63 -0.67 -10.77 17.47
C ASP A 63 -0.74 -10.80 15.93
N LEU A 64 -0.88 -11.99 15.34
CA LEU A 64 -1.07 -12.17 13.89
C LEU A 64 -2.33 -11.45 13.37
N ALA A 65 -3.43 -11.48 14.11
CA ALA A 65 -4.66 -10.80 13.73
C ALA A 65 -4.51 -9.27 13.78
N PHE A 66 -3.84 -8.75 14.80
CA PHE A 66 -3.53 -7.33 14.93
C PHE A 66 -2.60 -6.85 13.81
N ASP A 67 -1.55 -7.60 13.51
CA ASP A 67 -0.63 -7.34 12.41
C ASP A 67 -1.34 -7.38 11.05
N THR A 68 -2.27 -8.33 10.87
CA THR A 68 -3.07 -8.43 9.64
C THR A 68 -4.02 -7.24 9.47
N GLN A 69 -4.73 -6.84 10.52
CA GLN A 69 -5.63 -5.68 10.49
C GLN A 69 -4.86 -4.40 10.17
N ARG A 70 -3.68 -4.26 10.77
CA ARG A 70 -2.81 -3.12 10.55
C ARG A 70 -2.22 -3.12 9.13
N ALA A 71 -1.77 -4.27 8.64
CA ALA A 71 -1.31 -4.42 7.26
C ALA A 71 -2.40 -4.04 6.25
N ALA A 72 -3.66 -4.40 6.48
CA ALA A 72 -4.78 -4.04 5.60
C ALA A 72 -5.02 -2.52 5.52
N GLN A 73 -4.68 -1.76 6.57
CA GLN A 73 -4.77 -0.30 6.55
C GLN A 73 -3.59 0.33 5.79
N LEU A 74 -2.40 -0.28 5.88
CA LEU A 74 -1.17 0.17 5.23
C LEU A 74 -1.14 -0.19 3.73
N PHE A 75 -1.68 -1.33 3.34
CA PHE A 75 -1.65 -1.85 1.96
C PHE A 75 -3.06 -1.93 1.36
N GLN A 76 -3.40 -0.95 0.53
CA GLN A 76 -4.71 -0.83 -0.11
C GLN A 76 -4.57 -0.82 -1.64
N HIS A 77 -4.10 -1.93 -2.20
CA HIS A 77 -3.94 -2.11 -3.64
C HIS A 77 -4.55 -3.45 -4.08
N GLY A 78 -4.90 -3.58 -5.35
CA GLY A 78 -5.35 -4.86 -5.88
C GLY A 78 -4.23 -5.93 -5.93
N PRO A 79 -4.62 -7.21 -6.04
CA PRO A 79 -3.71 -8.34 -5.93
C PRO A 79 -2.69 -8.42 -7.07
N GLY A 80 -2.99 -7.85 -8.23
CA GLY A 80 -2.09 -7.80 -9.39
C GLY A 80 -0.84 -6.95 -9.15
N TRP A 81 -0.89 -5.97 -8.25
CA TRP A 81 0.29 -5.17 -7.86
C TRP A 81 1.05 -5.77 -6.67
N GLY A 82 0.57 -6.88 -6.09
CA GLY A 82 1.22 -7.52 -4.94
C GLY A 82 2.71 -7.85 -5.15
N PRO A 83 3.12 -8.41 -6.30
CA PRO A 83 4.55 -8.60 -6.61
C PRO A 83 5.34 -7.29 -6.65
N LEU A 84 4.86 -6.27 -7.36
CA LEU A 84 5.53 -4.97 -7.46
C LEU A 84 5.75 -4.31 -6.09
N VAL A 85 4.73 -4.37 -5.23
CA VAL A 85 4.80 -3.81 -3.88
C VAL A 85 5.79 -4.59 -3.01
N ARG A 86 5.83 -5.92 -3.14
CA ARG A 86 6.80 -6.76 -2.42
C ARG A 86 8.22 -6.44 -2.83
N ASP A 87 8.48 -6.32 -4.12
CA ASP A 87 9.81 -6.03 -4.65
C ASP A 87 10.24 -4.60 -4.24
N LEU A 88 9.31 -3.63 -4.26
CA LEU A 88 9.56 -2.30 -3.72
C LEU A 88 9.94 -2.34 -2.22
N LEU A 89 9.21 -3.09 -1.41
CA LEU A 89 9.50 -3.19 0.03
C LEU A 89 10.83 -3.88 0.31
N ALA A 90 11.20 -4.90 -0.47
CA ALA A 90 12.49 -5.56 -0.38
C ALA A 90 13.63 -4.57 -0.68
N ASP A 91 13.53 -3.84 -1.79
CA ASP A 91 14.54 -2.86 -2.17
C ASP A 91 14.63 -1.72 -1.14
N LEU A 92 13.51 -1.25 -0.61
CA LEU A 92 13.52 -0.26 0.47
C LEU A 92 14.16 -0.83 1.74
N GLN A 93 13.93 -2.09 2.07
CA GLN A 93 14.59 -2.70 3.23
C GLN A 93 16.12 -2.73 3.05
N GLU A 94 16.61 -3.13 1.88
CA GLU A 94 18.06 -3.10 1.57
C GLU A 94 18.62 -1.67 1.66
N MET A 95 17.91 -0.69 1.10
CA MET A 95 18.30 0.71 1.19
C MET A 95 18.32 1.24 2.63
N ALA A 96 17.42 0.76 3.50
CA ALA A 96 17.41 1.14 4.91
C ALA A 96 18.63 0.59 5.68
N GLU A 97 19.29 -0.46 5.17
CA GLU A 97 20.53 -1.00 5.73
C GLU A 97 21.76 -0.24 5.22
N GLU A 98 21.70 0.34 4.01
CA GLU A 98 22.81 1.05 3.37
C GLU A 98 22.83 2.56 3.66
N ILE A 99 21.65 3.17 3.82
CA ILE A 99 21.46 4.61 3.95
C ILE A 99 21.37 4.99 5.43
N ASP A 100 22.20 5.94 5.85
CA ASP A 100 22.24 6.42 7.25
C ASP A 100 21.06 7.36 7.60
N GLU A 101 20.34 7.83 6.58
CA GLU A 101 19.13 8.65 6.72
C GLU A 101 17.88 7.76 6.92
N PRO A 102 17.17 7.88 8.05
CA PRO A 102 15.97 7.09 8.29
C PRO A 102 14.83 7.56 7.41
N PHE A 103 14.04 6.62 6.91
CA PHE A 103 12.77 6.90 6.25
C PHE A 103 11.64 6.01 6.77
N LEU A 104 10.41 6.46 6.54
CA LEU A 104 9.20 5.77 6.99
C LEU A 104 8.17 5.65 5.88
N VAL A 105 7.85 4.42 5.47
CA VAL A 105 6.70 4.14 4.61
C VAL A 105 5.43 4.10 5.47
N GLN A 106 4.49 5.01 5.23
CA GLN A 106 3.23 5.11 5.97
C GLN A 106 2.10 4.35 5.30
N GLN A 107 2.00 4.41 3.97
CA GLN A 107 0.89 3.79 3.25
C GLN A 107 1.27 3.47 1.81
N ILE A 108 0.77 2.36 1.29
CA ILE A 108 0.83 1.98 -0.12
C ILE A 108 -0.60 1.69 -0.58
N LYS A 109 -1.14 2.53 -1.46
CA LYS A 109 -2.54 2.42 -1.92
C LYS A 109 -2.68 2.65 -3.42
N SER A 110 -3.70 2.05 -4.01
CA SER A 110 -4.22 2.43 -5.32
C SER A 110 -5.09 3.67 -5.18
N GLN A 111 -4.72 4.75 -5.87
CA GLN A 111 -5.51 5.97 -5.92
C GLN A 111 -5.64 6.43 -7.37
N SER A 112 -6.88 6.51 -7.86
CA SER A 112 -7.17 6.97 -9.23
C SER A 112 -6.44 6.19 -10.34
N GLY A 113 -6.21 4.89 -10.12
CA GLY A 113 -5.50 4.03 -11.06
C GLY A 113 -3.97 4.15 -11.02
N ASP A 114 -3.43 4.68 -9.93
CA ASP A 114 -2.01 4.89 -9.74
C ASP A 114 -1.54 4.33 -8.38
N LEU A 115 -0.29 3.91 -8.30
CA LEU A 115 0.32 3.39 -7.07
C LEU A 115 0.85 4.56 -6.25
N ARG A 116 0.15 4.90 -5.17
CA ARG A 116 0.56 5.94 -4.23
C ARG A 116 1.28 5.34 -3.04
N VAL A 117 2.51 5.77 -2.83
CA VAL A 117 3.33 5.45 -1.67
C VAL A 117 3.52 6.71 -0.85
N ASP A 118 2.86 6.79 0.30
CA ASP A 118 3.05 7.88 1.26
C ASP A 118 4.28 7.54 2.12
N VAL A 119 5.38 8.28 1.90
CA VAL A 119 6.67 8.09 2.58
C VAL A 119 7.10 9.39 3.26
N HIS A 120 7.67 9.28 4.45
CA HIS A 120 8.42 10.35 5.09
C HIS A 120 9.92 10.08 4.88
N SER A 121 10.49 10.73 3.87
CA SER A 121 11.90 10.61 3.49
C SER A 121 12.36 11.90 2.81
N GLY A 122 13.56 12.38 3.15
CA GLY A 122 14.28 13.38 2.35
C GLY A 122 15.19 12.77 1.28
N ASN A 123 15.36 11.44 1.30
CA ASN A 123 16.37 10.77 0.50
C ASN A 123 15.92 10.62 -0.98
N PRO A 124 16.67 11.18 -1.94
CA PRO A 124 16.29 11.17 -3.35
C PRO A 124 16.32 9.78 -3.99
N GLU A 125 17.17 8.86 -3.50
CA GLU A 125 17.25 7.51 -4.03
C GLU A 125 16.00 6.71 -3.66
N VAL A 126 15.54 6.84 -2.41
CA VAL A 126 14.28 6.24 -1.93
C VAL A 126 13.11 6.73 -2.78
N LEU A 127 13.03 8.05 -3.02
CA LEU A 127 11.99 8.64 -3.85
C LEU A 127 12.06 8.16 -5.31
N ALA A 128 13.27 8.05 -5.87
CA ALA A 128 13.47 7.53 -7.22
C ALA A 128 13.04 6.05 -7.34
N ARG A 129 13.30 5.24 -6.30
CA ARG A 129 12.90 3.84 -6.27
C ARG A 129 11.38 3.66 -6.22
N ILE A 130 10.70 4.50 -5.43
CA ILE A 130 9.24 4.58 -5.37
C ILE A 130 8.66 4.97 -6.72
N GLU A 131 9.21 6.02 -7.35
CA GLU A 131 8.73 6.49 -8.65
C GLU A 131 8.93 5.44 -9.75
N ARG A 132 9.98 4.61 -9.68
CA ARG A 132 10.14 3.46 -10.58
C ARG A 132 9.02 2.43 -10.41
N ALA A 133 8.71 2.03 -9.17
CA ALA A 133 7.63 1.10 -8.88
C ALA A 133 6.26 1.64 -9.35
N ARG A 134 6.05 2.95 -9.20
CA ARG A 134 4.85 3.63 -9.70
C ARG A 134 4.73 3.56 -11.22
N ASN A 135 5.82 3.84 -11.94
CA ASN A 135 5.85 3.73 -13.40
C ASN A 135 5.58 2.29 -13.88
N GLU A 136 6.11 1.29 -13.19
CA GLU A 136 5.80 -0.12 -13.47
C GLU A 136 4.33 -0.46 -13.21
N ALA A 137 3.76 0.07 -12.13
CA ALA A 137 2.34 -0.10 -11.80
C ALA A 137 1.42 0.50 -12.87
N ILE A 138 1.78 1.64 -13.47
CA ILE A 138 1.06 2.28 -14.60
C ILE A 138 0.99 1.37 -15.83
N HIS A 139 1.82 0.35 -15.95
CA HIS A 139 1.77 -0.60 -17.06
C HIS A 139 1.25 -1.99 -16.64
N THR A 140 0.87 -2.15 -15.38
CA THR A 140 0.53 -3.44 -14.78
C THR A 140 -0.92 -3.44 -14.33
N CYS A 141 -1.70 -4.46 -14.69
CA CYS A 141 -3.08 -4.55 -14.24
C CYS A 141 -3.15 -4.77 -12.72
N GLU A 142 -3.88 -3.90 -12.02
CA GLU A 142 -4.09 -3.95 -10.56
C GLU A 142 -4.77 -5.25 -10.09
N ASN A 143 -5.55 -5.91 -10.96
CA ASN A 143 -6.29 -7.11 -10.61
C ASN A 143 -5.54 -8.42 -10.91
N CYS A 144 -4.86 -8.53 -12.06
CA CYS A 144 -4.23 -9.78 -12.47
C CYS A 144 -2.71 -9.71 -12.66
N GLY A 145 -2.10 -8.52 -12.56
CA GLY A 145 -0.66 -8.34 -12.67
C GLY A 145 -0.11 -8.46 -14.10
N SER A 146 -0.96 -8.64 -15.12
CA SER A 146 -0.49 -8.71 -16.49
C SER A 146 -0.03 -7.33 -16.98
N SER A 147 1.16 -7.29 -17.57
CA SER A 147 1.61 -6.18 -18.42
C SER A 147 0.90 -6.30 -19.77
N SER A 148 -0.12 -5.48 -20.03
CA SER A 148 -0.83 -5.52 -21.32
C SER A 148 -0.90 -4.13 -21.92
N GLU A 149 -0.73 -4.02 -23.24
CA GLU A 149 -1.21 -2.84 -23.97
C GLU A 149 -2.70 -2.64 -23.63
N GLY A 150 -3.05 -1.44 -23.17
CA GLY A 150 -4.42 -1.12 -22.74
C GLY A 150 -4.71 -1.30 -21.25
N VAL A 151 -3.70 -1.44 -20.38
CA VAL A 151 -3.89 -1.06 -18.97
C VAL A 151 -3.93 0.47 -18.90
N GLY A 152 -5.13 1.03 -18.69
CA GLY A 152 -5.34 2.47 -18.62
C GLY A 152 -6.74 2.87 -19.10
N SER A 153 -7.41 3.73 -18.31
CA SER A 153 -8.74 4.32 -18.53
C SER A 153 -9.69 3.53 -19.44
N THR A 154 -10.05 2.33 -18.99
CA THR A 154 -11.39 1.82 -19.34
C THR A 154 -12.42 2.72 -18.63
N ARG A 155 -13.69 2.71 -19.07
CA ARG A 155 -14.77 3.64 -18.67
C ARG A 155 -15.06 3.79 -17.15
N LEU A 156 -14.28 3.16 -16.29
CA LEU A 156 -14.34 3.24 -14.85
C LEU A 156 -13.23 4.17 -14.34
N PRO A 157 -13.56 5.37 -13.82
CA PRO A 157 -12.60 6.41 -13.44
C PRO A 157 -11.71 6.09 -12.22
N ALA A 158 -11.68 4.85 -11.74
CA ALA A 158 -11.07 4.50 -10.45
C ALA A 158 -10.30 3.16 -10.44
N SER A 159 -10.06 2.51 -11.58
CA SER A 159 -9.37 1.21 -11.58
C SER A 159 -8.41 1.03 -12.74
N HIS A 160 -7.17 0.64 -12.43
CA HIS A 160 -6.13 0.38 -13.42
C HIS A 160 -6.15 -1.08 -13.86
N MET A 161 -7.18 -1.45 -14.64
CA MET A 161 -7.45 -2.83 -15.02
C MET A 161 -7.30 -3.04 -16.53
N CYS A 162 -6.75 -4.19 -16.93
CA CYS A 162 -6.74 -4.62 -18.33
C CYS A 162 -8.16 -4.91 -18.82
N HIS A 163 -8.36 -4.87 -20.13
CA HIS A 163 -9.68 -5.05 -20.75
C HIS A 163 -10.42 -6.33 -20.28
N PRO A 164 -9.79 -7.53 -20.26
CA PRO A 164 -10.46 -8.74 -19.76
C PRO A 164 -10.94 -8.62 -18.30
N CYS A 165 -10.12 -8.03 -17.43
CA CYS A 165 -10.48 -7.81 -16.04
C CYS A 165 -11.61 -6.79 -15.90
N THR A 166 -11.59 -5.71 -16.69
CA THR A 166 -12.69 -4.73 -16.71
C THR A 166 -13.99 -5.37 -17.19
N GLU A 167 -13.97 -6.14 -18.28
CA GLU A 167 -15.17 -6.82 -18.76
C GLU A 167 -15.72 -7.81 -17.72
N ALA A 168 -14.85 -8.60 -17.10
CA ALA A 168 -15.23 -9.53 -16.05
C ALA A 168 -15.87 -8.80 -14.86
N ARG A 169 -15.35 -7.62 -14.48
CA ARG A 169 -15.93 -6.77 -13.44
C ARG A 169 -17.29 -6.23 -13.83
N LEU A 170 -17.44 -5.71 -15.05
CA LEU A 170 -18.71 -5.16 -15.56
C LEU A 170 -19.83 -6.21 -15.61
N ARG A 171 -19.50 -7.47 -15.94
CA ARG A 171 -20.47 -8.58 -15.93
C ARG A 171 -21.03 -8.89 -14.54
N LYS A 172 -20.26 -8.60 -13.49
CA LYS A 172 -20.67 -8.84 -12.09
C LYS A 172 -21.52 -7.71 -11.50
N LEU A 173 -21.51 -6.51 -12.12
CA LEU A 173 -22.29 -5.38 -11.61
C LEU A 173 -23.78 -5.60 -11.87
N PRO A 174 -24.67 -5.25 -10.91
CA PRO A 174 -26.11 -5.31 -11.12
C PRO A 174 -26.49 -4.42 -12.31
N GLY A 175 -27.12 -5.01 -13.33
CA GLY A 175 -27.46 -4.31 -14.59
C GLY A 175 -26.38 -4.33 -15.67
N GLY A 176 -25.26 -5.03 -15.47
CA GLY A 176 -24.15 -5.18 -16.42
C GLY A 176 -24.51 -5.95 -17.70
N ARG A 177 -25.25 -5.32 -18.62
CA ARG A 177 -25.53 -5.92 -19.94
C ARG A 177 -24.33 -5.68 -20.86
N VAL A 178 -23.41 -6.63 -20.93
CA VAL A 178 -22.35 -6.62 -21.97
C VAL A 178 -23.06 -6.75 -23.31
N LYS A 179 -23.01 -5.70 -24.14
CA LYS A 179 -23.53 -5.78 -25.51
C LYS A 179 -22.65 -6.79 -26.26
N SER A 180 -23.10 -8.04 -26.37
CA SER A 180 -22.49 -9.01 -27.26
C SER A 180 -22.51 -8.43 -28.67
N LYS A 181 -21.34 -8.21 -29.29
CA LYS A 181 -21.28 -7.97 -30.74
C LYS A 181 -21.95 -9.17 -31.40
N ARG A 182 -23.12 -8.96 -32.02
CA ARG A 182 -23.68 -9.93 -32.95
C ARG A 182 -22.65 -10.04 -34.09
N GLN A 183 -22.10 -11.24 -34.27
CA GLN A 183 -21.33 -11.60 -35.46
C GLN A 183 -22.26 -11.65 -36.67
#